data_AF-A0A6I7PNJ1-F1
#
_entry.id   AF-A0A6I7PNJ1-F1
#
_cell.length_a   1.000
_cell.length_b   1.000
_cell.length_c   1.000
_cell.angle_alpha   90.00
_cell.angle_beta   90.00
_cell.angle_gamma   90.00
#
_symmetry.space_group_name_H-M   'P 1'
#
loop_
_entity.id
_entity.type
_entity.pdbx_description
1 polymer ?
#
loop_
_entity_poly.entity_id
_entity_poly.type
_entity_poly.pdbx_seq_one_letter_code
_entity_poly.pdbx_strand_id
1 'polypeptide(L)'
;MGTPLDIALVIALIVAFIWGTFFVLSRITGWRRLAARHPGVAPASGAKRGLTSVMFPPCLGYNHCVLYAADDEHLHLRIMHPFSLCHPPVSIPWAAMESVERVPSAFLGARVRVGDISFRIPRHVVRDELTLREAAAAPTPEPG
;
A
#
# COMPACT_ATOMS: atom_id res chain seq x y z
N MET A 1 -29.52 17.50 -29.43
CA MET A 1 -29.09 16.23 -28.80
C MET A 1 -27.86 15.76 -29.55
N GLY A 2 -26.77 15.42 -28.86
CA GLY A 2 -25.60 14.83 -29.51
C GLY A 2 -25.98 13.52 -30.18
N THR A 3 -25.31 13.16 -31.27
CA THR A 3 -25.52 11.84 -31.89
C THR A 3 -25.07 10.75 -30.91
N PRO A 4 -25.57 9.51 -31.02
CA PRO A 4 -25.08 8.39 -30.21
C PRO A 4 -23.56 8.20 -30.32
N LEU A 5 -22.97 8.54 -31.47
CA LEU A 5 -21.53 8.51 -31.70
C LEU A 5 -20.79 9.54 -30.85
N ASP A 6 -21.29 10.78 -30.75
CA ASP A 6 -20.68 11.84 -29.93
C ASP A 6 -20.66 11.44 -28.45
N ILE A 7 -21.77 10.88 -27.98
CA ILE A 7 -21.91 10.39 -26.60
C ILE A 7 -20.90 9.25 -26.35
N ALA A 8 -20.81 8.28 -27.26
CA ALA A 8 -19.88 7.17 -27.14
C ALA A 8 -18.41 7.64 -27.13
N LEU A 9 -18.06 8.61 -27.97
CA LEU A 9 -16.71 9.18 -28.02
C LEU A 9 -16.35 9.89 -26.71
N VAL A 10 -17.26 10.70 -26.17
CA VAL A 10 -17.05 11.40 -24.90
C VAL A 10 -16.85 10.39 -23.76
N ILE A 11 -17.67 9.34 -23.71
CA ILE A 11 -17.52 8.26 -22.72
C ILE A 11 -16.16 7.58 -22.88
N ALA A 12 -15.76 7.23 -24.10
CA ALA A 12 -14.47 6.58 -24.36
C ALA A 12 -13.28 7.45 -23.93
N LEU A 13 -13.33 8.76 -24.18
CA LEU A 13 -12.29 9.70 -23.75
C LEU A 13 -12.22 9.83 -22.23
N ILE A 14 -13.36 9.90 -21.54
CA ILE A 14 -13.41 9.92 -20.07
C ILE A 14 -12.80 8.64 -19.50
N VAL A 15 -13.18 7.48 -20.03
CA VAL A 15 -12.65 6.18 -19.61
C VAL A 15 -11.14 6.12 -19.84
N ALA A 16 -10.67 6.51 -21.03
CA ALA A 16 -9.24 6.53 -21.36
C ALA A 16 -8.45 7.48 -20.44
N PHE A 17 -8.99 8.66 -20.16
CA PHE A 17 -8.37 9.63 -19.25
C PHE A 17 -8.25 9.05 -17.83
N ILE A 18 -9.34 8.50 -17.28
CA ILE A 18 -9.37 7.91 -15.94
C ILE A 18 -8.33 6.78 -15.84
N TRP A 19 -8.38 5.79 -16.74
CA TRP A 19 -7.44 4.66 -16.72
C TRP A 19 -5.99 5.09 -16.96
N GLY A 20 -5.77 6.06 -17.84
CA GLY A 20 -4.46 6.66 -18.09
C GLY A 20 -3.89 7.28 -16.82
N THR A 21 -4.69 8.06 -16.07
CA THR A 21 -4.29 8.64 -14.80
C THR A 21 -3.93 7.56 -13.77
N PHE A 22 -4.77 6.53 -13.59
CA PHE A 22 -4.46 5.44 -12.66
C PHE A 22 -3.21 4.66 -13.04
N PHE A 23 -3.00 4.42 -14.33
CA PHE A 23 -1.79 3.78 -14.83
C PHE A 23 -0.54 4.60 -14.52
N VAL A 24 -0.57 5.91 -14.79
CA VAL A 24 0.55 6.82 -14.48
C VAL A 24 0.82 6.87 -12.98
N LEU A 25 -0.22 7.01 -12.14
CA LEU A 25 -0.08 7.01 -10.69
C LEU A 25 0.59 5.74 -10.18
N SER A 26 0.20 4.57 -10.68
CA SER A 26 0.80 3.28 -10.29
C SER A 26 2.32 3.18 -10.56
N ARG A 27 2.82 3.96 -11.53
CA ARG A 27 4.26 4.03 -11.88
C ARG A 27 4.98 5.04 -11.00
N ILE A 28 4.41 6.23 -10.84
CA ILE A 28 5.03 7.33 -10.08
C ILE A 28 5.12 7.01 -8.59
N THR A 29 4.08 6.41 -8.01
CA THR A 29 4.08 6.03 -6.58
C THR A 29 5.07 4.91 -6.26
N GLY A 30 5.56 4.19 -7.28
CA GLY A 30 6.37 2.99 -7.09
C GLY A 30 5.56 1.73 -6.81
N TRP A 31 4.21 1.79 -6.81
CA TRP A 31 3.35 0.61 -6.59
C TRP A 31 3.71 -0.54 -7.53
N ARG A 32 3.85 -0.27 -8.83
CA ARG A 32 4.22 -1.32 -9.80
C ARG A 32 5.62 -1.89 -9.56
N ARG A 33 6.54 -1.10 -9.01
CA ARG A 33 7.87 -1.57 -8.65
C ARG A 33 7.84 -2.44 -7.40
N LEU A 34 7.02 -2.10 -6.41
CA LEU A 34 6.72 -2.98 -5.28
C LEU A 34 6.13 -4.30 -5.78
N ALA A 35 5.10 -4.24 -6.62
CA ALA A 35 4.45 -5.44 -7.16
C ALA A 35 5.40 -6.33 -7.98
N ALA A 36 6.36 -5.73 -8.70
CA ALA A 36 7.35 -6.49 -9.46
C ALA A 36 8.37 -7.20 -8.56
N ARG A 37 8.78 -6.57 -7.45
CA ARG A 37 9.74 -7.16 -6.49
C ARG A 37 9.08 -8.12 -5.51
N HIS A 38 7.83 -7.85 -5.17
CA HIS A 38 7.04 -8.57 -4.17
C HIS A 38 5.63 -8.85 -4.72
N PRO A 39 5.51 -9.77 -5.70
CA PRO A 39 4.23 -10.11 -6.29
C PRO A 39 3.22 -10.58 -5.25
N GLY A 40 1.95 -10.26 -5.46
CA GLY A 40 0.87 -10.68 -4.57
C GLY A 40 0.77 -12.20 -4.45
N VAL A 41 0.86 -12.71 -3.23
CA VAL A 41 0.57 -14.11 -2.88
C VAL A 41 -0.69 -14.20 -2.01
N ALA A 42 -1.23 -15.40 -1.86
CA ALA A 42 -2.38 -15.63 -1.01
C ALA A 42 -1.99 -15.43 0.46
N PRO A 43 -2.69 -14.56 1.22
CA PRO A 43 -2.46 -14.40 2.65
C PRO A 43 -2.87 -15.65 3.42
N ALA A 44 -2.21 -15.90 4.56
CA ALA A 44 -2.57 -16.98 5.46
C ALA A 44 -4.05 -16.94 5.89
N SER A 45 -4.61 -18.09 6.27
CA SER A 45 -6.02 -18.20 6.67
C SER A 45 -6.36 -17.33 7.89
N GLY A 46 -5.42 -17.19 8.84
CA GLY A 46 -5.54 -16.35 10.03
C GLY A 46 -5.16 -14.88 9.86
N ALA A 47 -4.80 -14.45 8.64
CA ALA A 47 -4.32 -13.09 8.40
C ALA A 47 -5.35 -12.03 8.82
N LYS A 48 -4.90 -11.00 9.54
CA LYS A 48 -5.73 -9.86 9.92
C LYS A 48 -6.04 -9.03 8.68
N ARG A 49 -7.31 -8.84 8.37
CA ARG A 49 -7.77 -8.15 7.13
C ARG A 49 -8.48 -6.85 7.44
N GLY A 50 -8.46 -5.92 6.49
CA GLY A 50 -9.28 -4.72 6.56
C GLY A 50 -9.11 -3.80 5.36
N LEU A 51 -9.71 -2.62 5.48
CA LEU A 51 -9.58 -1.52 4.53
C LEU A 51 -8.72 -0.43 5.16
N THR A 52 -7.82 0.16 4.39
CA THR A 52 -6.89 1.17 4.86
C THR A 52 -6.55 2.18 3.78
N SER A 53 -5.74 3.17 4.16
CA SER A 53 -5.18 4.19 3.29
C SER A 53 -3.67 4.02 3.21
N VAL A 54 -3.07 4.25 2.04
CA VAL A 54 -1.61 4.23 1.84
C VAL A 54 -1.19 5.50 1.14
N MET A 55 -0.18 6.19 1.67
CA MET A 55 0.33 7.44 1.12
C MET A 55 1.79 7.33 0.68
N PHE A 56 2.06 7.64 -0.57
CA PHE A 56 3.38 7.73 -1.17
C PHE A 56 3.84 9.20 -1.23
N PRO A 57 5.09 9.51 -0.83
CA PRO A 57 5.65 10.85 -0.98
C PRO A 57 5.68 11.31 -2.46
N PRO A 58 5.57 12.62 -2.74
CA PRO A 58 5.39 13.70 -1.77
C PRO A 58 3.96 13.81 -1.21
N CYS A 59 2.90 13.59 -2.00
CA CYS A 59 1.50 13.77 -1.59
C CYS A 59 0.49 12.85 -2.32
N LEU A 60 0.92 11.70 -2.87
CA LEU A 60 0.03 10.81 -3.61
C LEU A 60 -0.48 9.69 -2.71
N GLY A 61 -1.79 9.57 -2.52
CA GLY A 61 -2.36 8.58 -1.60
C GLY A 61 -3.54 7.83 -2.17
N TYR A 62 -3.59 6.54 -1.84
CA TYR A 62 -4.76 5.68 -1.99
C TYR A 62 -5.55 5.77 -0.69
N ASN A 63 -6.63 6.55 -0.66
CA ASN A 63 -7.41 6.80 0.55
C ASN A 63 -8.64 5.86 0.59
N HIS A 64 -8.75 5.06 1.66
CA HIS A 64 -9.88 4.17 1.92
C HIS A 64 -10.21 3.21 0.76
N CYS A 65 -9.21 2.81 -0.02
CA CYS A 65 -9.39 1.92 -1.17
C CYS A 65 -8.34 0.81 -1.23
N VAL A 66 -7.50 0.69 -0.20
CA VAL A 66 -6.48 -0.35 -0.07
C VAL A 66 -7.01 -1.43 0.87
N LEU A 67 -7.25 -2.62 0.34
CA LEU A 67 -7.47 -3.81 1.17
C LEU A 67 -6.12 -4.31 1.65
N TYR A 68 -5.99 -4.54 2.95
CA TYR A 68 -4.80 -5.14 3.53
C TYR A 68 -5.11 -6.51 4.11
N ALA A 69 -4.09 -7.36 4.12
CA ALA A 69 -4.00 -8.50 5.02
C ALA A 69 -2.60 -8.49 5.65
N ALA A 70 -2.50 -8.78 6.95
CA ALA A 70 -1.23 -8.93 7.66
C ALA A 70 -1.19 -10.33 8.27
N ASP A 71 -0.18 -11.12 7.89
CA ASP A 71 0.13 -12.40 8.52
C ASP A 71 1.53 -12.35 9.14
N ASP A 72 2.03 -13.50 9.59
CA ASP A 72 3.30 -13.59 10.33
C ASP A 72 4.52 -13.29 9.45
N GLU A 73 4.39 -13.39 8.12
CA GLU A 73 5.51 -13.24 7.19
C GLU A 73 5.39 -11.99 6.31
N HIS A 74 4.17 -11.57 5.95
CA HIS A 74 3.92 -10.56 4.93
C HIS A 74 2.86 -9.53 5.33
N LEU A 75 3.06 -8.32 4.78
CA LEU A 75 2.01 -7.33 4.57
C LEU A 75 1.50 -7.43 3.13
N HIS A 76 0.25 -7.86 2.98
CA HIS A 76 -0.43 -7.92 1.70
C HIS A 76 -1.23 -6.65 1.47
N LEU A 77 -1.08 -6.04 0.30
CA LEU A 77 -1.79 -4.84 -0.10
C LEU A 77 -2.41 -5.05 -1.49
N ARG A 78 -3.70 -4.75 -1.63
CA ARG A 78 -4.38 -4.75 -2.94
C ARG A 78 -5.36 -3.58 -3.02
N ILE A 79 -5.47 -2.96 -4.18
CA ILE A 79 -6.51 -1.97 -4.43
C ILE A 79 -7.82 -2.69 -4.74
N MET A 80 -8.96 -2.12 -4.33
CA MET A 80 -10.27 -2.63 -4.69
C MET A 80 -10.50 -2.61 -6.21
N HIS A 81 -11.35 -3.51 -6.71
CA HIS A 81 -11.85 -3.40 -8.08
C HIS A 81 -12.66 -2.10 -8.25
N PRO A 82 -12.59 -1.44 -9.43
CA PRO A 82 -11.90 -1.88 -10.66
C PRO A 82 -10.42 -1.44 -10.75
N PHE A 83 -9.95 -0.55 -9.88
CA PHE A 83 -8.62 0.09 -10.00
C PHE A 83 -7.43 -0.86 -9.80
N SER A 84 -7.68 -2.09 -9.34
CA SER A 84 -6.73 -3.18 -9.24
C SER A 84 -6.04 -3.54 -10.57
N LEU A 85 -6.66 -3.28 -11.73
CA LEU A 85 -6.05 -3.59 -13.04
C LEU A 85 -4.73 -2.83 -13.28
N CYS A 86 -4.63 -1.59 -12.79
CA CYS A 86 -3.39 -0.81 -12.88
C CYS A 86 -2.46 -1.02 -11.68
N HIS A 87 -2.98 -1.62 -10.61
CA HIS A 87 -2.31 -1.79 -9.32
C HIS A 87 -2.29 -3.26 -8.92
N PRO A 88 -1.37 -4.05 -9.50
CA PRO A 88 -1.26 -5.46 -9.17
C PRO A 88 -1.08 -5.65 -7.65
N PRO A 89 -1.65 -6.70 -7.05
CA PRO A 89 -1.51 -6.94 -5.62
C PRO A 89 -0.03 -7.12 -5.25
N VAL A 90 0.31 -6.73 -4.02
CA VAL A 90 1.67 -6.76 -3.47
C VAL A 90 1.65 -7.57 -2.18
N SER A 91 2.68 -8.36 -1.91
CA SER A 91 2.86 -9.07 -0.64
C SER A 91 4.29 -8.90 -0.17
N ILE A 92 4.49 -7.90 0.71
CA ILE A 92 5.80 -7.45 1.14
C ILE A 92 6.21 -8.24 2.39
N PRO A 93 7.30 -9.01 2.36
CA PRO A 93 7.79 -9.69 3.57
C PRO A 93 8.18 -8.66 4.64
N TRP A 94 7.88 -8.91 5.92
CA TRP A 94 8.31 -8.03 7.02
C TRP A 94 9.82 -7.85 7.03
N ALA A 95 10.57 -8.91 6.73
CA ALA A 95 12.03 -8.90 6.63
C ALA A 95 12.56 -8.00 5.49
N ALA A 96 11.77 -7.73 4.45
CA ALA A 96 12.14 -6.81 3.37
C ALA A 96 11.90 -5.34 3.74
N MET A 97 11.23 -5.06 4.86
CA MET A 97 11.00 -3.70 5.35
C MET A 97 12.22 -3.22 6.14
N GLU A 98 13.03 -2.39 5.50
CA GLU A 98 14.27 -1.88 6.07
C GLU A 98 14.01 -0.90 7.22
N SER A 99 12.89 -0.15 7.18
CA SER A 99 12.44 0.62 8.34
C SER A 99 10.92 0.70 8.43
N VAL A 100 10.42 0.70 9.67
CA VAL A 100 9.02 0.91 10.03
C VAL A 100 9.01 1.89 11.21
N GLU A 101 8.80 3.17 10.92
CA GLU A 101 8.96 4.26 11.89
C GLU A 101 7.63 4.94 12.20
N ARG A 102 7.38 5.23 13.49
CA ARG A 102 6.21 6.03 13.89
C ARG A 102 6.37 7.46 13.41
N VAL A 103 5.36 7.97 12.68
CA VAL A 103 5.33 9.38 12.27
C VAL A 103 4.47 10.19 13.26
N PRO A 104 4.94 11.35 13.77
CA PRO A 104 4.20 12.15 14.76
C PRO A 104 2.94 12.88 14.26
N SER A 105 2.64 12.86 12.95
CA SER A 105 1.58 13.72 12.39
C SER A 105 0.17 13.24 12.76
N ALA A 106 -0.81 14.17 12.65
CA ALA A 106 -2.24 14.02 12.95
C ALA A 106 -2.96 12.82 12.28
N PHE A 107 -2.28 12.07 11.41
CA PHE A 107 -2.78 10.87 10.74
C PHE A 107 -2.21 9.55 11.30
N LEU A 108 -1.63 9.53 12.51
CA LEU A 108 -1.28 8.30 13.28
C LEU A 108 -0.70 7.17 12.41
N GLY A 109 0.24 7.54 11.54
CA GLY A 109 0.83 6.64 10.54
C GLY A 109 2.17 6.08 10.96
N ALA A 110 2.60 5.03 10.27
CA ALA A 110 3.96 4.54 10.23
C ALA A 110 4.53 4.79 8.82
N ARG A 111 5.79 5.20 8.73
CA ARG A 111 6.55 5.26 7.48
C ARG A 111 7.23 3.91 7.30
N VAL A 112 6.94 3.26 6.19
CA VAL A 112 7.55 1.99 5.79
C VAL A 112 8.50 2.26 4.63
N ARG A 113 9.70 1.66 4.68
CA ARG A 113 10.68 1.72 3.60
C ARG A 113 11.05 0.32 3.13
N VAL A 114 10.98 0.12 1.82
CA VAL A 114 11.30 -1.15 1.13
C VAL A 114 12.17 -0.80 -0.08
N GLY A 115 13.48 -1.00 0.03
CA GLY A 115 14.44 -0.48 -0.94
C GLY A 115 14.37 1.03 -1.04
N ASP A 116 14.26 1.50 -2.28
CA ASP A 116 14.08 2.91 -2.67
C ASP A 116 12.62 3.38 -2.66
N ILE A 117 11.68 2.56 -2.15
CA ILE A 117 10.26 2.92 -2.07
C ILE A 117 9.91 3.20 -0.62
N SER A 118 9.33 4.37 -0.37
CA SER A 118 8.78 4.71 0.94
C SER A 118 7.30 5.05 0.83
N PHE A 119 6.53 4.62 1.81
CA PHE A 119 5.11 4.93 1.91
C PHE A 119 4.70 5.03 3.36
N ARG A 120 3.54 5.64 3.62
CA ARG A 120 2.93 5.72 4.93
C ARG A 120 1.66 4.90 4.97
N ILE A 121 1.47 4.19 6.07
CA ILE A 121 0.29 3.38 6.33
C ILE A 121 -0.17 3.60 7.78
N PRO A 122 -1.48 3.58 8.09
CA PRO A 122 -1.96 3.68 9.46
C PRO A 122 -1.32 2.65 10.40
N ARG A 123 -0.95 3.09 11.61
CA ARG A 123 -0.22 2.26 12.58
C ARG A 123 -0.93 0.94 12.92
N HIS A 124 -2.26 0.91 12.90
CA HIS A 124 -3.02 -0.29 13.25
C HIS A 124 -2.79 -1.46 12.28
N VAL A 125 -2.31 -1.18 11.06
CA VAL A 125 -1.98 -2.20 10.04
C VAL A 125 -0.65 -2.87 10.34
N VAL A 126 0.30 -2.11 10.89
CA VAL A 126 1.67 -2.57 11.19
C VAL A 126 1.94 -2.62 12.70
N ARG A 127 0.88 -2.72 13.51
CA ARG A 127 0.98 -2.59 14.97
C ARG A 127 1.86 -3.69 15.55
N ASP A 128 1.62 -4.92 15.12
CA ASP A 128 2.28 -6.10 15.68
C ASP A 128 3.78 -6.06 15.33
N GLU A 129 4.10 -5.72 14.07
CA GLU A 129 5.48 -5.51 13.62
C GLU A 129 6.19 -4.34 14.36
N LEU A 130 5.49 -3.22 14.60
CA LEU A 130 6.03 -2.12 15.40
C LEU A 130 6.38 -2.57 16.82
N THR A 131 5.51 -3.36 17.45
CA THR A 131 5.75 -3.88 18.80
C THR A 131 6.94 -4.84 18.82
N LEU A 132 7.09 -5.72 17.82
CA LEU A 132 8.24 -6.62 17.70
C LEU A 132 9.57 -5.85 17.57
N ARG A 133 9.61 -4.82 16.72
CA ARG A 133 10.83 -4.00 16.54
C ARG A 133 11.16 -3.16 17.77
N GLU A 134 10.16 -2.63 18.46
CA GLU A 134 10.35 -1.90 19.71
C GLU A 134 10.90 -2.82 20.81
N ALA A 135 10.40 -4.05 20.92
CA ALA A 135 10.92 -5.05 21.85
C ALA A 135 12.36 -5.45 21.53
N ALA A 136 12.70 -5.61 20.25
CA ALA A 136 14.07 -5.93 19.81
C ALA A 136 15.06 -4.76 19.99
N ALA A 137 14.57 -3.52 19.96
CA ALA A 137 15.38 -2.31 20.16
C ALA A 137 15.55 -1.92 21.64
N ALA A 138 14.81 -2.55 22.56
CA ALA A 138 14.97 -2.31 24.00
C ALA A 138 16.33 -2.88 24.47
N PRO A 139 17.13 -2.11 25.25
CA PRO A 139 18.40 -2.61 25.77
C PRO A 139 18.15 -3.83 26.67
N THR A 140 18.91 -4.90 26.45
CA THR A 140 18.91 -6.08 27.32
C THR A 140 19.25 -5.62 28.74
N PRO A 141 18.43 -5.93 29.76
CA PRO A 141 18.76 -5.55 31.13
C PRO A 141 20.11 -6.18 31.50
N GLU A 142 21.07 -5.35 31.92
CA GLU A 142 22.37 -5.86 32.36
C GLU A 142 22.18 -6.83 33.54
N PRO A 143 22.87 -7.99 33.54
CA PRO A 143 22.86 -8.86 34.70
C PRO A 143 23.53 -8.13 35.85
N GLY A 144 22.74 -7.82 36.89
CA GLY A 144 23.21 -7.18 38.13
C GLY A 144 24.08 -8.09 39.00
#